data_AF-A0A923MJ68-F1
#
_entry.id   AF-A0A923MJ68-F1
#
_cell.length_a   1.000
_cell.length_b   1.000
_cell.length_c   1.000
_cell.angle_alpha   90.00
_cell.angle_beta   90.00
_cell.angle_gamma   90.00
#
_symmetry.space_group_name_H-M   'P 1'
#
loop_
_entity.id
_entity.type
_entity.pdbx_description
1 polymer ?
#
loop_
_entity_poly.entity_id
_entity_poly.type
_entity_poly.pdbx_seq_one_letter_code
_entity_poly.pdbx_strand_id
1 'polypeptide(L)'
;MTIDTNTIVSVTEANQNFSRVTRIAETNGQAVIFKNNRPKYMLVDLDNSPLIDMTDDEKIDFVAARILKKYKPAFMELQNDQILKREGLAASQAHRGGDWREHRRQV
;
A
#
# COMPACT_ATOMS: atom_id res chain seq x y z
N MET A 1 -12.15 1.89 22.40
CA MET A 1 -13.03 1.49 21.28
C MET A 1 -14.40 1.24 21.89
N THR A 2 -15.38 2.06 21.54
CA THR A 2 -16.77 1.89 21.99
C THR A 2 -17.45 0.96 20.97
N ILE A 3 -17.78 -0.27 21.36
CA ILE A 3 -18.48 -1.21 20.47
C ILE A 3 -19.96 -1.11 20.81
N ASP A 4 -20.79 -0.79 19.82
CA ASP A 4 -22.24 -0.89 19.97
C ASP A 4 -22.62 -2.36 20.21
N THR A 5 -23.20 -2.64 21.36
CA THR A 5 -23.60 -3.99 21.77
C THR A 5 -24.64 -4.61 20.84
N ASN A 6 -25.41 -3.79 20.12
CA ASN A 6 -26.39 -4.26 19.13
C ASN A 6 -25.75 -4.87 17.88
N THR A 7 -24.45 -4.63 17.67
CA THR A 7 -23.68 -5.16 16.53
C THR A 7 -22.95 -6.46 16.87
N ILE A 8 -23.04 -6.94 18.12
CA ILE A 8 -22.31 -8.11 18.60
C ILE A 8 -23.07 -9.38 18.26
N VAL A 9 -22.40 -10.32 17.62
CA VAL A 9 -22.90 -11.67 17.34
C VAL A 9 -21.88 -12.72 17.74
N SER A 10 -22.35 -13.92 18.09
CA SER A 10 -21.44 -15.04 18.36
C SER A 10 -20.94 -15.69 17.07
N VAL A 11 -19.81 -16.41 17.12
CA VAL A 11 -19.33 -17.19 15.97
C VAL A 11 -20.34 -18.27 15.54
N THR A 12 -21.09 -18.84 16.50
CA THR A 12 -22.11 -19.84 16.24
C THR A 12 -23.28 -19.24 15.47
N GLU A 13 -23.75 -18.07 15.91
CA GLU A 13 -24.82 -17.31 15.25
C GLU A 13 -24.41 -16.86 13.85
N ALA A 14 -23.18 -16.38 13.67
CA ALA A 14 -22.66 -16.01 12.36
C ALA A 14 -22.62 -17.21 11.39
N ASN A 15 -22.26 -18.41 11.88
CA ASN A 15 -22.28 -19.62 11.07
C ASN A 15 -23.70 -20.12 10.77
N GLN A 16 -24.64 -19.97 11.69
CA GLN A 16 -26.01 -20.47 11.54
C GLN A 16 -26.91 -19.53 10.75
N ASN A 17 -26.69 -18.22 10.85
CA ASN A 17 -27.57 -17.22 10.25
C ASN A 17 -26.75 -16.04 9.70
N PHE A 18 -25.86 -16.35 8.77
CA PHE A 18 -24.99 -15.36 8.15
C PHE A 18 -25.77 -14.19 7.52
N SER A 19 -26.90 -14.46 6.86
CA SER A 19 -27.76 -13.42 6.27
C SER A 19 -28.38 -12.46 7.28
N ARG A 20 -28.54 -12.85 8.56
CA ARG A 20 -28.92 -11.90 9.61
C ARG A 20 -27.73 -11.04 10.01
N VAL A 21 -26.54 -11.62 10.08
CA VAL A 21 -25.31 -10.87 10.40
C VAL A 21 -24.97 -9.84 9.31
N THR A 22 -25.21 -10.15 8.04
CA THR A 22 -25.03 -9.16 6.95
C THR A 22 -25.98 -7.98 7.12
N ARG A 23 -27.26 -8.22 7.43
CA ARG A 23 -28.23 -7.14 7.69
C ARG A 23 -27.84 -6.24 8.87
N ILE A 24 -27.26 -6.83 9.92
CA ILE A 24 -26.72 -6.05 11.05
C ILE A 24 -25.61 -5.12 10.55
N ALA A 25 -24.71 -5.61 9.70
CA ALA A 25 -23.65 -4.78 9.14
C ALA A 25 -24.14 -3.74 8.13
N GLU A 26 -25.09 -4.08 7.26
CA GLU A 26 -25.73 -3.14 6.32
C GLU A 26 -26.42 -1.98 7.09
N THR A 27 -27.09 -2.30 8.19
CA THR A 27 -27.85 -1.30 8.97
C THR A 27 -26.94 -0.45 9.88
N ASN A 28 -25.92 -1.06 10.48
CA ASN A 28 -25.09 -0.43 11.53
C ASN A 28 -23.65 -0.15 11.06
N GLY A 29 -23.35 -0.33 9.78
CA GLY A 29 -22.02 -0.23 9.16
C GLY A 29 -21.09 -1.43 9.41
N GLN A 30 -21.28 -2.16 10.52
CA GLN A 30 -20.48 -3.34 10.85
C GLN A 30 -21.20 -4.28 11.83
N ALA A 31 -20.76 -5.54 11.85
CA ALA A 31 -21.08 -6.52 12.87
C ALA A 31 -19.79 -7.07 13.49
N VAL A 32 -19.71 -7.12 14.82
CA VAL A 32 -18.54 -7.65 15.54
C VAL A 32 -18.82 -9.08 15.98
N ILE A 33 -17.99 -10.02 15.55
CA ILE A 33 -18.18 -11.45 15.81
C ILE A 33 -17.26 -11.88 16.96
N PHE A 34 -17.88 -12.40 18.01
CA PHE A 34 -17.21 -12.88 19.21
C PHE A 34 -16.91 -14.38 19.13
N LYS A 35 -15.71 -14.76 19.55
CA LYS A 35 -15.30 -16.16 19.76
C LYS A 35 -14.76 -16.29 21.17
N ASN A 36 -15.30 -17.23 21.95
CA ASN A 36 -14.94 -17.44 23.36
C ASN A 36 -15.04 -16.16 24.20
N ASN A 37 -16.17 -15.45 24.05
CA ASN A 37 -16.48 -14.20 24.75
C ASN A 37 -15.48 -13.05 24.51
N ARG A 38 -14.75 -13.09 23.39
CA ARG A 38 -13.85 -12.02 22.96
C ARG A 38 -14.14 -11.63 21.50
N PRO A 39 -14.14 -10.33 21.16
CA PRO A 39 -14.23 -9.90 19.77
C PRO A 39 -13.06 -10.49 18.99
N LYS A 40 -13.36 -11.19 17.89
CA LYS A 40 -12.35 -11.92 17.11
C LYS A 40 -12.40 -11.59 15.63
N TYR A 41 -13.58 -11.32 15.09
CA TYR A 41 -13.77 -10.96 13.69
C TYR A 41 -14.74 -9.78 13.56
N MET A 42 -14.77 -9.18 12.37
CA MET A 42 -15.68 -8.09 12.02
C MET A 42 -16.19 -8.32 10.59
N LEU A 43 -17.47 -8.09 10.39
CA LEU A 43 -18.11 -8.04 9.08
C LEU A 43 -18.44 -6.58 8.81
N VAL A 44 -18.06 -6.09 7.63
CA VAL A 44 -18.25 -4.69 7.22
C VAL A 44 -18.95 -4.70 5.88
N ASP A 45 -19.99 -3.90 5.75
CA ASP A 45 -20.62 -3.64 4.46
C ASP A 45 -19.72 -2.70 3.66
N LEU A 46 -19.18 -3.15 2.53
CA LEU A 46 -18.23 -2.37 1.75
C LEU A 46 -18.90 -1.25 0.95
N ASP A 47 -20.18 -1.37 0.64
CA ASP A 47 -20.89 -0.37 -0.18
C ASP A 47 -21.18 0.90 0.63
N ASN A 48 -21.32 0.77 1.95
CA ASN A 48 -21.67 1.86 2.86
C ASN A 48 -20.57 2.19 3.88
N SER A 49 -19.44 1.46 3.87
CA SER A 49 -18.40 1.65 4.88
C SER A 49 -17.39 2.72 4.49
N PRO A 50 -17.15 3.70 5.38
CA PRO A 50 -16.10 4.70 5.19
C PRO A 50 -14.68 4.10 5.22
N LEU A 51 -14.52 2.80 5.57
CA LEU A 51 -13.22 2.12 5.41
C LEU A 51 -12.80 1.97 3.95
N ILE A 52 -13.75 1.95 3.02
CA ILE A 52 -13.52 1.86 1.57
C ILE A 52 -14.28 2.96 0.83
N ASP A 53 -14.41 4.14 1.44
CA ASP A 53 -14.77 5.35 0.68
C ASP A 53 -13.48 5.94 0.10
N MET A 54 -12.83 5.16 -0.75
CA MET A 54 -11.67 5.59 -1.52
C MET A 54 -12.12 5.73 -2.97
N THR A 55 -11.90 6.92 -3.53
CA THR A 55 -11.95 7.11 -4.97
C THR A 55 -10.99 6.12 -5.65
N ASP A 56 -11.21 5.82 -6.93
CA ASP A 56 -10.33 4.87 -7.63
C ASP A 56 -8.87 5.35 -7.67
N ASP A 57 -8.65 6.67 -7.66
CA ASP A 57 -7.32 7.28 -7.53
C ASP A 57 -6.68 6.96 -6.17
N GLU A 58 -7.42 7.09 -5.06
CA GLU A 58 -6.92 6.78 -3.72
C GLU A 58 -6.62 5.27 -3.55
N LYS A 59 -7.38 4.39 -4.22
CA LYS A 59 -7.08 2.95 -4.27
C LYS A 59 -5.78 2.68 -5.02
N ILE A 60 -5.53 3.38 -6.12
CA ILE A 60 -4.28 3.25 -6.90
C ILE A 60 -3.10 3.67 -6.02
N ASP A 61 -3.19 4.79 -5.32
CA ASP A 61 -2.12 5.28 -4.45
C ASP A 61 -1.81 4.31 -3.30
N PHE A 62 -2.84 3.73 -2.69
CA PHE A 62 -2.66 2.72 -1.64
C PHE A 62 -1.94 1.46 -2.15
N VAL A 63 -2.35 0.96 -3.31
CA VAL A 63 -1.73 -0.21 -3.96
C VAL A 63 -0.30 0.11 -4.40
N ALA A 64 -0.08 1.29 -4.98
CA ALA A 64 1.22 1.78 -5.41
C ALA A 64 2.19 1.89 -4.24
N ALA A 65 1.77 2.49 -3.12
CA ALA A 65 2.60 2.58 -1.91
C ALA A 65 3.02 1.21 -1.38
N ARG A 66 2.13 0.22 -1.42
CA ARG A 66 2.42 -1.17 -1.02
C ARG A 66 3.43 -1.84 -1.95
N ILE A 67 3.28 -1.66 -3.27
CA ILE A 67 4.21 -2.18 -4.29
C ILE A 67 5.58 -1.53 -4.12
N LEU A 68 5.64 -0.19 -4.04
CA LEU A 68 6.89 0.56 -3.85
C LEU A 68 7.62 0.12 -2.59
N LYS A 69 6.90 -0.07 -1.48
CA LYS A 69 7.50 -0.54 -0.23
C LYS A 69 8.06 -1.96 -0.36
N LYS A 70 7.32 -2.87 -1.01
CA LYS A 70 7.71 -4.28 -1.18
C LYS A 70 8.92 -4.42 -2.09
N TYR A 71 8.98 -3.65 -3.17
CA TYR A 71 10.02 -3.76 -4.21
C TYR A 71 11.03 -2.61 -4.17
N LYS A 72 11.09 -1.86 -3.06
CA LYS A 72 12.02 -0.74 -2.86
C LYS A 72 13.46 -1.06 -3.29
N PRO A 73 14.04 -2.23 -2.95
CA PRO A 73 15.41 -2.57 -3.38
C PRO A 73 15.56 -2.63 -4.91
N ALA A 74 14.61 -3.24 -5.61
CA ALA A 74 14.63 -3.35 -7.07
C ALA A 74 14.48 -1.98 -7.75
N PHE A 75 13.63 -1.10 -7.21
CA PHE A 75 13.51 0.26 -7.72
C PHE A 75 14.78 1.09 -7.49
N MET A 76 15.46 0.91 -6.35
CA MET A 76 16.75 1.56 -6.08
C MET A 76 17.85 1.05 -7.01
N GLU A 77 17.89 -0.25 -7.28
CA GLU A 77 18.83 -0.86 -8.21
C GLU A 77 18.65 -0.31 -9.63
N LEU A 78 17.40 -0.24 -10.12
CA LEU A 78 17.09 0.36 -11.42
C LEU A 78 17.50 1.83 -11.50
N GLN A 79 17.33 2.60 -10.42
CA GLN A 79 17.75 4.00 -10.36
C GLN A 79 19.28 4.12 -10.46
N ASN A 80 20.00 3.31 -9.69
CA ASN A 80 21.47 3.31 -9.69
C ASN A 80 22.02 2.90 -11.06
N ASP A 81 21.45 1.89 -11.70
CA ASP A 81 21.81 1.46 -13.05
C ASP A 81 21.62 2.57 -14.09
N GLN A 82 20.56 3.38 -13.97
CA GLN A 82 20.36 4.52 -14.86
C GLN A 82 21.35 5.65 -14.61
N ILE A 83 21.72 5.93 -13.36
CA ILE A 83 22.73 6.93 -13.01
C ILE A 83 24.09 6.51 -13.59
N LEU A 84 24.50 5.26 -13.39
CA LEU A 84 25.76 4.73 -13.91
C LEU A 84 25.83 4.79 -15.45
N LYS A 85 24.72 4.50 -16.15
CA LYS A 85 24.64 4.66 -17.61
C LYS A 85 24.81 6.11 -18.04
N ARG A 86 24.22 7.06 -17.32
CA ARG A 86 24.33 8.50 -17.60
C ARG A 86 25.75 9.02 -17.37
N GLU A 87 26.38 8.63 -16.27
CA GLU A 87 27.76 9.01 -15.95
C GLU A 87 28.77 8.41 -16.93
N GLY A 88 28.59 7.13 -17.31
CA GLY A 88 29.41 6.49 -18.34
C GLY A 88 29.29 7.15 -19.72
N LEU A 89 28.08 7.58 -20.10
CA LEU A 89 27.86 8.36 -21.32
C LEU A 89 28.52 9.74 -21.26
N ALA A 90 28.41 10.45 -20.13
CA ALA A 90 29.06 11.74 -19.93
C ALA A 90 30.59 11.65 -19.97
N ALA A 91 31.17 10.62 -19.34
CA ALA A 91 32.61 10.36 -19.37
C ALA A 91 33.10 10.00 -20.79
N SER A 92 32.33 9.19 -21.54
CA SER A 92 32.64 8.84 -22.93
C SER A 92 32.59 10.06 -23.86
N GLN A 93 31.65 10.98 -23.65
CA GLN A 93 31.55 12.23 -24.40
C GLN A 93 32.67 13.21 -24.05
N ALA A 94 33.08 13.31 -22.79
CA ALA A 94 34.21 14.12 -22.36
C ALA A 94 35.54 13.64 -22.96
N HIS A 95 35.73 12.32 -23.13
CA HIS A 95 36.92 11.76 -23.76
C HIS A 95 36.99 11.95 -25.30
N ARG A 96 35.87 12.18 -25.99
CA ARG A 96 35.86 12.49 -27.42
C ARG A 96 36.08 13.98 -27.74
N GLY A 97 36.09 14.85 -26.73
CA GLY A 97 36.00 16.30 -26.90
C GLY A 97 37.28 17.14 -26.73
N GLY A 98 38.40 16.62 -26.23
CA GLY A 98 39.59 17.47 -26.10
C GLY A 98 40.77 16.88 -25.36
N ASP A 99 41.95 17.18 -25.90
CA ASP A 99 43.28 16.82 -25.42
C ASP A 99 43.59 17.48 -24.06
N TRP A 100 43.78 16.66 -23.01
CA TRP A 100 44.10 17.11 -21.66
C TRP A 100 45.62 17.31 -21.43
N ARG A 101 46.46 17.21 -22.47
CA ARG A 101 47.93 17.28 -22.30
C ARG A 101 48.50 18.69 -22.11
N GLU A 102 47.71 19.76 -22.17
CA GLU A 102 48.27 21.12 -22.14
C GLU A 102 48.07 21.91 -20.83
N HIS A 103 47.34 21.40 -19.84
CA HIS A 103 47.05 22.16 -18.60
C HIS A 103 47.76 21.66 -17.33
N ARG A 104 48.95 21.05 -17.47
CA ARG A 104 49.83 20.78 -16.32
C ARG A 104 51.26 21.30 -16.50
N ARG A 105 51.37 22.52 -17.03
CA ARG A 105 52.55 23.38 -16.88
C ARG A 105 52.04 24.79 -16.56
N GLN A 106 52.40 25.30 -15.38
CA GLN A 106 51.88 26.52 -14.73
C GLN A 106 50.49 26.24 -14.14
N VAL A 107 50.31 26.02 -12.82
CA VAL A 107 50.83 26.73 -11.65
C VAL A 107 50.96 25.76 -10.48
#